data_AF-A0A417WCF1-F1
#
_entry.id   AF-A0A417WCF1-F1
#
_cell.length_a   1.000
_cell.length_b   1.000
_cell.length_c   1.000
_cell.angle_alpha   90.00
_cell.angle_beta   90.00
_cell.angle_gamma   90.00
#
_symmetry.space_group_name_H-M   'P 1'
#
loop_
_entity.id
_entity.type
_entity.pdbx_description
1 polymer ?
#
loop_
_entity_poly.entity_id
_entity_poly.type
_entity_poly.pdbx_seq_one_letter_code
_entity_poly.pdbx_strand_id
1 'polypeptide(L)'
;MSQNYKMIIQYEGTRYDGWQKQGNTENTIQGKLEKVLARMTGFPVEVHGSGRTDAGVHAMGQVANFHLPDGWKPEESQNQNGGQNQEKNQKNDWHKNGAHDRKQFAVADWIRDCCNQYLPDDIAVTELTLAPERSMPA
;
A
#
# COMPACT_ATOMS: atom_id res chain seq x y z
N MET A 1 -17.45 -4.37 -8.33
CA MET A 1 -16.25 -5.14 -8.74
C MET A 1 -15.10 -4.65 -7.84
N SER A 2 -13.87 -5.06 -8.09
CA SER A 2 -12.71 -4.58 -7.34
C SER A 2 -11.68 -3.99 -8.30
N GLN A 3 -10.90 -3.04 -7.80
CA GLN A 3 -9.75 -2.47 -8.49
C GLN A 3 -8.49 -3.24 -8.10
N ASN A 4 -7.83 -3.83 -9.09
CA ASN A 4 -6.57 -4.53 -8.92
C ASN A 4 -5.40 -3.55 -9.05
N TYR A 5 -4.51 -3.52 -8.07
CA TYR A 5 -3.32 -2.67 -8.08
C TYR A 5 -2.07 -3.55 -8.16
N LYS A 6 -1.21 -3.28 -9.14
CA LYS A 6 0.12 -3.87 -9.26
C LYS A 6 1.11 -2.95 -8.56
N MET A 7 2.01 -3.54 -7.77
CA MET A 7 3.11 -2.85 -7.13
C MET A 7 4.45 -3.52 -7.41
N ILE A 8 5.50 -2.71 -7.51
CA ILE A 8 6.90 -3.16 -7.55
C ILE A 8 7.54 -2.77 -6.23
N ILE A 9 8.19 -3.74 -5.58
CA ILE A 9 8.73 -3.61 -4.23
C ILE A 9 10.22 -3.95 -4.24
N GLN A 10 10.99 -3.11 -3.58
CA GLN A 10 12.38 -3.36 -3.22
C GLN A 10 12.47 -3.60 -1.71
N TYR A 11 13.28 -4.56 -1.28
CA TYR A 11 13.56 -4.75 0.14
C TYR A 11 14.92 -5.40 0.42
N GLU A 12 15.47 -5.07 1.58
CA GLU A 12 16.58 -5.74 2.21
C GLU A 12 16.01 -6.81 3.17
N GLY A 13 16.25 -8.10 2.89
CA GLY A 13 15.58 -9.20 3.57
C GLY A 13 16.16 -9.64 4.92
N THR A 14 17.35 -9.17 5.33
CA THR A 14 18.12 -9.71 6.46
C THR A 14 17.32 -9.78 7.76
N ARG A 15 16.41 -8.82 7.97
CA ARG A 15 15.60 -8.72 9.20
C ARG A 15 14.25 -9.43 9.11
N TYR A 16 13.97 -10.15 8.04
CA TYR A 16 12.65 -10.70 7.74
C TYR A 16 12.68 -12.21 7.54
N ASP A 17 11.60 -12.87 7.97
CA ASP A 17 11.38 -14.31 7.85
C ASP A 17 10.89 -14.72 6.45
N GLY A 18 11.29 -13.95 5.44
CA GLY A 18 10.98 -14.12 4.03
C GLY A 18 9.78 -13.30 3.56
N TRP A 19 9.31 -13.63 2.35
CA TRP A 19 8.18 -12.92 1.73
C TRP A 19 6.86 -13.21 2.45
N GLN A 20 6.47 -14.48 2.54
CA GLN A 20 5.10 -14.89 2.83
C GLN A 20 4.83 -14.88 4.34
N LYS A 21 3.70 -14.30 4.76
CA LYS A 21 3.20 -14.38 6.14
C LYS A 21 3.08 -15.83 6.60
N GLN A 22 3.55 -16.10 7.82
CA GLN A 22 3.50 -17.42 8.44
C GLN A 22 2.66 -17.36 9.71
N GLY A 23 2.13 -18.50 10.18
CA GLY A 23 1.28 -18.52 11.38
C GLY A 23 2.02 -18.26 12.69
N ASN A 24 3.35 -18.27 12.68
CA ASN A 24 4.23 -18.13 13.83
C ASN A 24 4.95 -16.77 13.91
N THR A 25 4.88 -15.94 12.86
CA THR A 25 5.59 -14.65 12.79
C THR A 25 4.87 -13.68 11.87
N GLU A 26 4.75 -12.43 12.32
CA GLU A 26 4.31 -11.30 11.49
C GLU A 26 5.48 -10.60 10.81
N ASN A 27 6.71 -11.08 11.02
CA ASN A 27 7.93 -10.41 10.57
C ASN A 27 8.32 -10.81 9.15
N THR A 28 7.39 -10.64 8.22
CA THR A 28 7.54 -10.97 6.79
C THR A 28 7.24 -9.76 5.93
N ILE A 29 7.75 -9.74 4.69
CA ILE A 29 7.53 -8.61 3.77
C ILE A 29 6.03 -8.44 3.48
N GLN A 30 5.30 -9.52 3.19
CA GLN A 30 3.85 -9.51 3.01
C GLN A 30 3.14 -8.94 4.24
N GLY A 31 3.51 -9.39 5.44
CA GLY A 31 2.89 -8.92 6.68
C GLY A 31 3.07 -7.41 6.90
N LYS A 32 4.25 -6.86 6.60
CA LYS A 32 4.49 -5.40 6.70
C LYS A 32 3.61 -4.63 5.71
N LEU A 33 3.54 -5.06 4.46
CA LEU A 33 2.72 -4.44 3.42
C LEU A 33 1.23 -4.46 3.79
N GLU A 34 0.71 -5.64 4.14
CA GLU A 34 -0.70 -5.81 4.52
C GLU A 34 -1.08 -4.98 5.74
N LYS A 35 -0.19 -4.84 6.73
CA LYS A 35 -0.43 -4.01 7.92
C LYS A 35 -0.59 -2.53 7.57
N VAL A 36 0.26 -2.02 6.67
CA VAL A 36 0.16 -0.61 6.22
C VAL A 36 -1.09 -0.40 5.38
N LEU A 37 -1.37 -1.30 4.43
CA LEU A 37 -2.58 -1.24 3.60
C LEU A 37 -3.85 -1.34 4.44
N ALA A 38 -3.89 -2.19 5.46
CA ALA A 38 -5.05 -2.33 6.33
C ALA A 38 -5.28 -1.08 7.19
N ARG A 39 -4.20 -0.46 7.69
CA ARG A 39 -4.28 0.82 8.40
C ARG A 39 -4.81 1.93 7.50
N MET A 40 -4.33 1.97 6.26
CA MET A 40 -4.69 2.98 5.27
C MET A 40 -6.15 2.88 4.82
N THR A 41 -6.64 1.65 4.63
CA THR A 41 -7.97 1.39 4.08
C THR A 41 -9.07 1.25 5.14
N GLY A 42 -8.69 0.95 6.39
CA GLY A 42 -9.61 0.65 7.47
C GLY A 42 -10.14 -0.80 7.47
N PHE A 43 -9.66 -1.66 6.56
CA PHE A 43 -10.05 -3.06 6.47
C PHE A 43 -8.87 -3.95 6.05
N PRO A 44 -8.85 -5.26 6.37
CA PRO A 44 -7.77 -6.14 5.94
C PRO A 44 -7.63 -6.18 4.41
N VAL A 45 -6.40 -6.04 3.93
CA VAL A 45 -6.04 -6.18 2.51
C VAL A 45 -5.03 -7.31 2.39
N GLU A 46 -5.29 -8.25 1.48
CA GLU A 46 -4.36 -9.34 1.18
C GLU A 46 -3.47 -8.97 -0.01
N VAL A 47 -2.17 -9.22 0.12
CA VAL A 47 -1.17 -8.96 -0.93
C VAL A 47 -0.68 -10.28 -1.51
N HIS A 48 -0.76 -10.44 -2.83
CA HIS A 48 -0.27 -11.60 -3.55
C HIS A 48 1.05 -11.27 -4.26
N GLY A 49 2.13 -11.96 -3.90
CA GLY A 49 3.43 -11.79 -4.55
C GLY A 49 3.57 -12.65 -5.81
N SER A 50 4.39 -12.19 -6.77
CA SER A 50 4.73 -12.96 -7.98
C SER A 50 5.57 -14.21 -7.69
N GLY A 51 6.23 -14.25 -6.53
CA GLY A 51 7.01 -15.38 -6.06
C GLY A 51 7.28 -15.27 -4.56
N ARG A 52 7.79 -16.34 -3.95
CA ARG A 52 8.25 -16.32 -2.57
C ARG A 52 9.76 -16.14 -2.53
N THR A 53 10.22 -15.45 -1.51
CA THR A 53 11.63 -15.43 -1.10
C THR A 53 11.76 -16.02 0.29
N ASP A 54 12.86 -16.73 0.54
CA ASP A 54 13.18 -17.31 1.84
C ASP A 54 13.67 -16.23 2.82
N ALA A 55 13.76 -16.58 4.10
CA ALA A 55 14.27 -15.69 5.15
C ALA A 55 15.65 -15.13 4.80
N GLY A 56 15.83 -13.82 5.02
CA GLY A 56 17.09 -13.13 4.71
C GLY A 56 17.29 -12.72 3.24
N VAL A 57 16.52 -13.25 2.28
CA VAL A 57 16.70 -12.96 0.85
C VAL A 57 16.20 -11.55 0.51
N HIS A 58 16.98 -10.80 -0.28
CA HIS A 58 16.63 -9.45 -0.75
C HIS A 58 15.89 -9.48 -2.10
N ALA A 59 15.23 -8.39 -2.46
CA ALA A 59 14.72 -8.19 -3.81
C ALA A 59 14.82 -6.72 -4.27
N MET A 60 15.13 -6.51 -5.55
CA MET A 60 15.16 -5.17 -6.17
C MET A 60 13.82 -4.81 -6.85
N GLY A 61 13.02 -5.81 -7.20
CA GLY A 61 11.81 -5.60 -8.01
C GLY A 61 10.83 -6.76 -7.87
N GLN A 62 10.53 -7.16 -6.64
CA GLN A 62 9.47 -8.12 -6.38
C GLN A 62 8.13 -7.52 -6.83
N VAL A 63 7.39 -8.24 -7.66
CA VAL A 63 6.08 -7.80 -8.12
C VAL A 63 5.02 -8.38 -7.18
N ALA A 64 4.02 -7.59 -6.86
CA ALA A 64 2.85 -8.05 -6.14
C ALA A 64 1.59 -7.33 -6.60
N ASN A 65 0.44 -7.85 -6.22
CA ASN A 65 -0.82 -7.16 -6.41
C ASN A 65 -1.76 -7.31 -5.21
N PHE A 66 -2.73 -6.41 -5.12
CA PHE A 66 -3.81 -6.45 -4.15
C PHE A 66 -5.07 -5.81 -4.74
N HIS A 67 -6.21 -6.04 -4.11
CA HIS A 67 -7.50 -5.52 -4.57
C HIS A 67 -8.08 -4.55 -3.55
N LEU A 68 -8.70 -3.49 -4.05
CA LEU A 68 -9.56 -2.61 -3.27
C LEU A 68 -10.99 -2.59 -3.85
N PRO A 69 -12.02 -2.25 -3.06
CA PRO A 69 -13.36 -2.06 -3.58
C PRO A 69 -13.40 -0.99 -4.68
N ASP A 70 -14.24 -1.20 -5.70
CA ASP A 70 -14.47 -0.17 -6.71
C ASP A 70 -14.87 1.17 -6.10
N GLY A 71 -14.26 2.25 -6.59
CA GLY A 71 -14.56 3.59 -6.10
C GLY A 71 -14.03 3.88 -4.71
N TRP A 72 -13.19 3.01 -4.14
CA TRP A 72 -12.42 3.34 -2.95
C TRP A 72 -11.61 4.61 -3.21
N LYS A 73 -11.62 5.51 -2.23
CA LYS A 73 -10.87 6.76 -2.27
C LYS A 73 -10.29 7.01 -0.88
N PRO A 74 -9.08 7.60 -0.79
CA PRO A 74 -8.50 7.98 0.49
C PRO A 74 -9.41 8.98 1.21
N GLU A 75 -9.48 8.88 2.54
CA GLU A 75 -10.36 9.68 3.40
C GLU A 75 -10.21 11.20 3.14
N GLU A 76 -8.99 11.67 2.88
CA GLU A 76 -8.69 13.07 2.59
C GLU A 76 -9.40 13.63 1.35
N SER A 77 -9.76 12.76 0.39
CA SER A 77 -10.51 13.15 -0.81
C SER A 77 -12.02 13.26 -0.59
N GLN A 78 -12.54 12.72 0.51
CA GLN A 78 -13.98 12.72 0.83
C GLN A 78 -14.41 14.03 1.53
N ASN A 79 -13.48 14.69 2.23
CA ASN A 79 -13.74 15.91 3.01
C ASN A 79 -13.76 17.22 2.20
N GLN A 80 -13.65 17.17 0.86
CA GLN A 80 -13.72 18.38 0.02
C GLN A 80 -15.15 18.78 -0.38
N ASN A 81 -16.16 17.95 -0.11
CA ASN A 81 -17.56 18.21 -0.49
C ASN A 81 -18.54 18.37 0.70
N GLY A 82 -18.05 18.41 1.94
CA GLY A 82 -18.90 18.53 3.13
C GLY A 82 -18.52 19.76 3.96
N GLY A 83 -19.48 20.63 4.22
CA GLY A 83 -19.31 21.87 4.96
C GLY A 83 -18.71 21.72 6.37
N GLN A 84 -18.23 22.86 6.86
CA GLN A 84 -17.64 23.09 8.17
C GLN A 84 -18.36 22.34 9.30
N ASN A 85 -17.65 21.44 9.99
CA ASN A 85 -17.65 21.44 11.45
C ASN A 85 -16.41 20.74 12.01
N GLN A 86 -15.66 21.48 12.80
CA GLN A 86 -14.53 21.00 13.57
C GLN A 86 -15.03 20.35 14.85
N GLU A 87 -14.58 19.14 15.16
CA GLU A 87 -14.26 18.79 16.54
C GLU A 87 -13.09 17.79 16.60
N LYS A 88 -12.23 18.06 17.58
CA LYS A 88 -10.84 17.66 17.66
C LYS A 88 -10.71 16.20 18.08
N ASN A 89 -9.90 15.42 17.37
CA ASN A 89 -9.14 14.34 18.00
C ASN A 89 -7.74 14.21 17.38
N GLN A 90 -6.84 13.64 18.17
CA GLN A 90 -5.46 14.09 18.32
C GLN A 90 -4.49 13.57 17.23
N LYS A 91 -3.87 14.52 16.51
CA LYS A 91 -2.58 14.44 15.78
C LYS A 91 -2.42 13.34 14.72
N ASN A 92 -3.02 13.59 13.57
CA ASN A 92 -2.57 13.06 12.27
C ASN A 92 -1.55 14.08 11.70
N ASP A 93 -0.27 13.91 12.04
CA ASP A 93 0.86 14.81 11.70
C ASP A 93 1.36 14.61 10.24
N TRP A 94 0.43 14.49 9.29
CA TRP A 94 0.71 14.34 7.84
C TRP A 94 1.02 15.67 7.16
N HIS A 95 0.84 16.79 7.86
CA HIS A 95 0.71 18.13 7.26
C HIS A 95 2.00 18.95 7.18
N LYS A 96 3.21 18.36 7.19
CA LYS A 96 4.43 19.19 7.27
C LYS A 96 5.44 19.14 6.15
N ASN A 97 5.40 18.26 5.15
CA ASN A 97 6.34 18.35 4.03
C ASN A 97 5.77 17.75 2.74
N GLY A 98 5.54 18.58 1.71
CA GLY A 98 5.28 18.11 0.35
C GLY A 98 4.14 18.84 -0.35
N ALA A 99 4.39 20.09 -0.78
CA ALA A 99 3.54 20.75 -1.76
C ALA A 99 3.76 20.08 -3.13
N HIS A 100 3.09 18.95 -3.37
CA HIS A 100 3.05 18.33 -4.70
C HIS A 100 1.96 19.00 -5.54
N ASP A 101 2.38 19.43 -6.72
CA ASP A 101 1.63 20.23 -7.68
C ASP A 101 0.30 19.55 -8.08
N ARG A 102 -0.77 20.37 -8.15
CA ARG A 102 -2.17 19.96 -8.26
C ARG A 102 -2.56 19.55 -9.69
N LYS A 103 -1.91 18.51 -10.22
CA LYS A 103 -2.42 17.75 -11.38
C LYS A 103 -2.91 16.40 -10.86
N GLN A 104 -4.23 16.25 -10.79
CA GLN A 104 -4.95 14.98 -10.60
C GLN A 104 -4.11 13.87 -9.96
N PHE A 105 -3.96 13.92 -8.63
CA PHE A 105 -3.23 12.88 -7.88
C PHE A 105 -3.85 11.53 -8.21
N ALA A 106 -3.11 10.64 -8.86
CA ALA A 106 -3.59 9.29 -9.10
C ALA A 106 -3.68 8.59 -7.74
N VAL A 107 -4.80 7.92 -7.45
CA VAL A 107 -4.98 7.15 -6.21
C VAL A 107 -3.81 6.19 -5.98
N ALA A 108 -3.23 5.68 -7.06
CA ALA A 108 -2.05 4.81 -7.02
C ALA A 108 -0.81 5.50 -6.41
N ASP A 109 -0.51 6.75 -6.77
CA ASP A 109 0.61 7.49 -6.21
C ASP A 109 0.40 7.75 -4.71
N TRP A 110 -0.81 8.12 -4.33
CA TRP A 110 -1.15 8.33 -2.91
C TRP A 110 -0.95 7.04 -2.09
N ILE A 111 -1.39 5.88 -2.61
CA ILE A 111 -1.19 4.60 -1.94
C ILE A 111 0.31 4.29 -1.81
N ARG A 112 1.09 4.48 -2.88
CA ARG A 112 2.56 4.26 -2.85
C ARG A 112 3.22 5.12 -1.78
N ASP A 113 2.91 6.41 -1.75
CA ASP A 113 3.53 7.36 -0.84
C ASP A 113 3.13 7.06 0.61
N CYS A 114 1.86 6.73 0.85
CA CYS A 114 1.40 6.24 2.15
C CYS A 114 2.15 4.96 2.56
N CYS A 115 2.32 3.98 1.67
CA CYS A 115 3.10 2.79 1.96
C CYS A 115 4.52 3.15 2.40
N ASN A 116 5.25 3.95 1.62
CA ASN A 116 6.64 4.31 1.89
C ASN A 116 6.82 5.18 3.16
N GLN A 117 5.79 5.88 3.60
CA GLN A 117 5.83 6.63 4.85
C GLN A 117 5.76 5.76 6.11
N TYR A 118 5.09 4.59 6.03
CA TYR A 118 4.87 3.71 7.19
C TYR A 118 5.59 2.37 7.13
N LEU A 119 6.12 2.01 5.96
CA LEU A 119 7.03 0.89 5.85
C LEU A 119 8.37 1.25 6.51
N PRO A 120 9.08 0.26 7.10
CA PRO A 120 10.45 0.47 7.53
C PRO A 120 11.36 0.85 6.33
N ASP A 121 12.41 1.64 6.56
CA ASP A 121 13.30 2.17 5.52
C ASP A 121 13.97 1.12 4.61
N ASP A 122 13.96 -0.15 5.02
CA ASP A 122 14.50 -1.28 4.28
C ASP A 122 13.47 -1.96 3.36
N ILE A 123 12.26 -1.41 3.24
CA ILE A 123 11.21 -1.83 2.29
C ILE A 123 10.67 -0.57 1.58
N ALA A 124 10.69 -0.58 0.26
CA ALA A 124 10.13 0.51 -0.55
C ALA A 124 9.24 -0.02 -1.66
N VAL A 125 8.09 0.63 -1.86
CA VAL A 125 7.24 0.50 -3.04
C VAL A 125 7.74 1.50 -4.08
N THR A 126 8.35 1.01 -5.15
CA THR A 126 8.98 1.84 -6.18
C THR A 126 8.03 2.23 -7.30
N GLU A 127 7.05 1.38 -7.61
CA GLU A 127 5.99 1.64 -8.59
C GLU A 127 4.66 1.11 -8.03
N LEU A 128 3.57 1.83 -8.29
CA LEU A 128 2.22 1.34 -8.07
C LEU A 128 1.30 1.82 -9.21
N THR A 129 0.59 0.90 -9.84
CA THR A 129 -0.30 1.20 -10.98
C THR A 129 -1.59 0.39 -10.89
N LEU A 130 -2.68 0.95 -11.41
CA LEU A 130 -3.93 0.21 -11.60
C LEU A 130 -3.72 -0.83 -12.70
N ALA A 131 -3.95 -2.10 -12.37
CA ALA A 131 -3.86 -3.21 -13.31
C ALA A 131 -5.25 -3.48 -13.92
N PRO A 132 -5.33 -3.75 -15.24
CA PRO A 132 -6.57 -4.19 -15.84
C PRO A 132 -6.95 -5.56 -15.27
N GLU A 133 -8.26 -5.78 -15.07
CA GLU A 133 -8.73 -7.12 -14.75
C GLU A 133 -8.44 -8.07 -15.91
N ARG A 134 -8.14 -9.32 -15.56
CA ARG A 134 -7.93 -10.36 -16.57
C ARG A 134 -9.22 -10.47 -17.39
N SER A 135 -9.18 -10.09 -18.66
CA SER A 135 -10.29 -10.38 -19.57
C SER A 135 -10.43 -11.90 -19.61
N MET A 136 -11.54 -12.39 -19.08
CA MET A 136 -11.94 -13.78 -19.35
C MET A 136 -12.12 -13.84 -20.87
N PRO A 137 -11.46 -14.77 -21.58
CA PRO A 137 -11.78 -14.98 -22.98
C PRO A 137 -13.27 -15.30 -23.08
N ALA A 138 -13.95 -14.61 -23.99
CA ALA A 138 -15.37 -14.80 -24.28
C ALA A 138 -15.66 -16.20 -24.81
#